data_AF-A0AAU2XVR5-F1
#
_entry.id   AF-A0AAU2XVR5-F1
#
_cell.length_a   1.000
_cell.length_b   1.000
_cell.length_c   1.000
_cell.angle_alpha   90.00
_cell.angle_beta   90.00
_cell.angle_gamma   90.00
#
_symmetry.space_group_name_H-M   'P 1'
#
loop_
_entity.id
_entity.type
_entity.pdbx_description
1 polymer ?
#
loop_
_entity_poly.entity_id
_entity_poly.type
_entity_poly.pdbx_seq_one_letter_code
_entity_poly.pdbx_strand_id
1 'polypeptide(L)'
;MGYAIALSALLIAGAVGAVVVQRHAQRVREASGPSGPRGASGLDAEAEANRWLIRLGGSLAPPGARTWAGADETAGRALTDAAECHRAARALLAEARTAAEYERATRTAQEGLRHVRTAREALGVPDDGPQGQVRQAFQEVLLKNGPKATVISAQL
;
A
#
# COMPACT_ATOMS: atom_id res chain seq x y z
N MET A 1 25.63 41.27 25.64
CA MET A 1 24.97 40.90 24.35
C MET A 1 24.90 39.38 24.13
N GLY A 2 25.96 38.59 24.36
CA GLY A 2 25.91 37.13 24.15
C GLY A 2 24.90 36.36 25.01
N TYR A 3 24.66 36.80 26.25
CA TYR A 3 23.66 36.19 27.14
C TYR A 3 22.22 36.32 26.62
N ALA A 4 21.88 37.42 25.93
CA ALA A 4 20.54 37.59 25.36
C ALA A 4 20.28 36.56 24.25
N ILE A 5 21.28 36.31 23.39
CA ILE A 5 21.19 35.31 22.32
C ILE A 5 21.06 33.90 22.89
N ALA A 6 21.84 33.58 23.92
CA ALA A 6 21.77 32.27 24.58
C ALA A 6 20.39 32.02 25.23
N LEU A 7 19.82 33.03 25.89
CA LEU A 7 18.49 32.96 26.48
C LEU A 7 17.39 32.82 25.41
N SER A 8 17.49 33.57 24.31
CA SER A 8 16.57 33.43 23.18
C SER A 8 16.62 32.04 22.57
N ALA A 9 17.82 31.50 22.33
CA ALA A 9 17.99 30.15 21.78
C ALA A 9 17.38 29.08 22.70
N LEU A 10 17.59 29.20 24.01
CA LEU A 10 17.04 28.27 25.01
C LEU A 10 15.50 28.34 25.05
N LEU A 11 14.92 29.55 25.00
CA LEU A 11 13.47 29.74 24.98
C LEU A 11 12.83 29.18 23.71
N ILE A 12 13.47 29.37 22.55
CA ILE A 12 12.98 28.82 21.28
C ILE A 12 13.03 27.29 21.33
N ALA A 13 14.14 26.70 21.77
CA ALA A 13 14.27 25.25 21.91
C ALA A 13 13.23 24.67 22.88
N GLY A 14 13.02 25.33 24.03
CA GLY A 14 12.02 24.93 25.01
C GLY A 14 10.59 25.04 24.50
N ALA A 15 10.26 26.12 23.78
CA ALA A 15 8.93 26.32 23.20
C ALA A 15 8.63 25.28 22.11
N VAL A 16 9.61 24.97 21.25
CA VAL A 16 9.45 23.92 20.23
C VAL A 16 9.24 22.55 20.88
N GLY A 17 10.04 22.21 21.90
CA GLY A 17 9.86 20.97 22.66
C GLY A 17 8.48 20.88 23.32
N ALA A 18 8.01 21.98 23.93
CA ALA A 18 6.70 22.05 24.56
C ALA A 18 5.55 21.85 23.54
N VAL A 19 5.61 22.50 22.37
CA VAL A 19 4.59 22.38 21.32
C VAL A 19 4.49 20.95 20.79
N VAL A 20 5.61 20.24 20.64
CA VAL A 20 5.62 18.83 20.21
C VAL A 20 4.93 17.95 21.25
N VAL A 21 5.25 18.11 22.54
CA VAL A 21 4.63 17.35 23.64
C VAL A 21 3.13 17.68 23.77
N GLN A 22 2.74 18.95 23.61
CA GLN A 22 1.34 19.38 23.71
C GLN A 22 0.47 18.83 22.56
N ARG A 23 1.02 18.76 21.34
CA ARG A 23 0.34 18.12 20.20
C ARG A 23 0.17 16.62 20.41
N HIS A 24 1.12 15.95 21.05
CA HIS A 24 0.99 14.53 21.41
C HIS A 24 -0.10 14.30 22.48
N ALA A 25 -0.18 15.14 23.51
CA ALA A 25 -1.18 15.02 24.56
C ALA A 25 -2.62 15.27 24.08
N GLN A 26 -2.82 16.11 23.06
CA GLN A 26 -4.13 16.36 22.46
C GLN A 26 -4.68 15.15 21.69
N ARG A 27 -3.82 14.37 21.03
CA ARG A 27 -4.20 13.19 20.23
C ARG A 27 -4.63 11.98 21.07
N VAL A 28 -4.21 11.92 22.33
CA VAL A 28 -4.50 10.80 23.26
C VAL A 28 -5.90 10.93 23.89
N ARG A 29 -6.50 12.13 23.88
CA ARG A 29 -7.83 12.36 24.48
C ARG A 29 -9.01 11.96 23.59
N GLU A 30 -8.80 11.78 22.29
CA GLU A 30 -9.87 11.40 21.34
C GLU A 30 -10.17 9.88 21.34
N ALA A 31 -9.40 9.06 22.06
CA ALA A 31 -9.57 7.59 22.08
C ALA A 31 -10.51 7.06 23.17
N SER A 32 -11.13 7.92 23.98
CA SER A 32 -12.00 7.52 25.10
C SER A 32 -13.49 7.70 24.79
N GLY A 33 -14.00 7.00 23.78
CA GLY A 33 -15.44 6.91 23.45
C GLY A 33 -15.90 5.45 23.42
N PRO A 34 -17.02 5.08 24.07
CA PRO A 34 -17.46 3.69 24.13
C PRO A 34 -18.15 3.28 22.82
N SER A 35 -17.55 2.32 22.10
CA SER A 35 -18.03 1.57 20.91
C SER A 35 -17.35 1.93 19.58
N GLY A 36 -16.22 1.29 19.30
CA GLY A 36 -15.55 1.24 17.99
C GLY A 36 -14.66 -0.01 17.90
N PRO A 37 -14.43 -0.58 16.70
CA PRO A 37 -13.63 -1.81 16.54
C PRO A 37 -12.27 -1.61 17.21
N ARG A 38 -11.89 -2.54 18.09
CA ARG A 38 -10.75 -2.45 19.02
C ARG A 38 -9.58 -1.74 18.33
N GLY A 39 -9.31 -0.51 18.76
CA GLY A 39 -8.17 0.27 18.26
C GLY A 39 -6.93 -0.60 18.37
N ALA A 40 -6.33 -0.88 17.21
CA ALA A 40 -5.07 -1.59 17.11
C ALA A 40 -4.07 -0.90 18.06
N SER A 41 -3.43 -1.67 18.94
CA SER A 41 -2.33 -1.12 19.74
C SER A 41 -1.28 -0.52 18.80
N GLY A 42 -0.39 0.35 19.29
CA GLY A 42 0.66 0.93 18.44
C GLY A 42 1.46 -0.11 17.66
N LEU A 43 1.69 -1.29 18.26
CA LEU A 43 2.38 -2.43 17.65
C LEU A 43 1.54 -3.11 16.55
N ASP A 44 0.23 -3.25 16.76
CA ASP A 44 -0.66 -3.81 15.74
C ASP A 44 -0.77 -2.89 14.53
N ALA A 45 -0.84 -1.57 14.78
CA ALA A 45 -0.88 -0.55 13.74
C ALA A 45 0.45 -0.52 12.94
N GLU A 46 1.59 -0.64 13.61
CA GLU A 46 2.91 -0.75 12.98
C GLU A 46 3.02 -2.01 12.10
N ALA A 47 2.58 -3.16 12.61
CA ALA A 47 2.59 -4.41 11.86
C ALA A 47 1.70 -4.32 10.60
N GLU A 48 0.53 -3.69 10.73
CA GLU A 48 -0.37 -3.45 9.59
C GLU A 48 0.28 -2.53 8.56
N ALA A 49 0.85 -1.41 8.98
CA ALA A 49 1.50 -0.47 8.07
C ALA A 49 2.67 -1.13 7.30
N ASN A 50 3.47 -1.97 7.98
CA ASN A 50 4.51 -2.77 7.35
C ASN A 50 3.94 -3.76 6.31
N ARG A 51 2.87 -4.49 6.65
CA ARG A 51 2.21 -5.41 5.71
C ARG A 51 1.75 -4.71 4.44
N TRP A 52 1.11 -3.54 4.56
CA TRP A 52 0.68 -2.77 3.39
C TRP A 52 1.86 -2.23 2.58
N LEU A 53 2.93 -1.78 3.22
CA LEU A 53 4.13 -1.29 2.52
C LEU A 53 4.79 -2.40 1.69
N ILE A 54 4.96 -3.60 2.27
CA ILE A 54 5.53 -4.75 1.56
C ILE A 54 4.62 -5.14 0.39
N ARG A 55 3.30 -5.16 0.60
CA ARG A 55 2.32 -5.44 -0.46
C ARG A 55 2.43 -4.44 -1.61
N LEU A 56 2.50 -3.15 -1.31
CA LEU A 56 2.68 -2.10 -2.32
C LEU A 56 4.01 -2.26 -3.07
N GLY A 57 5.11 -2.47 -2.35
CA GLY A 57 6.42 -2.72 -2.96
C GLY A 57 6.42 -3.92 -3.91
N GLY A 58 5.75 -5.02 -3.52
CA GLY A 58 5.58 -6.19 -4.38
C GLY A 58 4.69 -5.91 -5.60
N SER A 59 3.67 -5.08 -5.46
CA SER A 59 2.75 -4.73 -6.57
C SER A 59 3.37 -3.83 -7.63
N LEU A 60 4.42 -3.06 -7.26
CA LEU A 60 5.24 -2.24 -8.16
C LEU A 60 6.25 -3.08 -8.96
N ALA A 61 6.44 -4.36 -8.61
CA ALA A 61 7.31 -5.23 -9.37
C ALA A 61 6.83 -5.31 -10.83
N PRO A 62 7.76 -5.18 -11.81
CA PRO A 62 7.41 -5.20 -13.22
C PRO A 62 6.64 -6.48 -13.59
N PRO A 63 5.42 -6.41 -14.15
CA PRO A 63 4.97 -7.46 -15.06
C PRO A 63 6.02 -7.57 -16.19
N GLY A 64 6.36 -8.79 -16.60
CA GLY A 64 7.51 -9.06 -17.47
C GLY A 64 7.63 -8.09 -18.67
N ALA A 65 8.85 -7.83 -19.15
CA ALA A 65 9.22 -6.75 -20.07
C ALA A 65 8.28 -6.50 -21.27
N ARG A 66 7.56 -7.51 -21.74
CA ARG A 66 6.59 -7.42 -22.84
C ARG A 66 5.32 -6.63 -22.47
N THR A 67 4.88 -6.68 -21.21
CA THR A 67 3.72 -5.93 -20.70
C THR A 67 4.01 -4.43 -20.60
N TRP A 68 5.26 -4.07 -20.29
CA TRP A 68 5.68 -2.66 -20.22
C TRP A 68 5.92 -2.02 -21.59
N ALA A 69 6.27 -2.80 -22.60
CA ALA A 69 6.42 -2.31 -23.97
C ALA A 69 5.10 -1.77 -24.58
N GLY A 70 3.95 -2.11 -23.99
CA GLY A 70 2.63 -1.60 -24.36
C GLY A 70 2.05 -0.58 -23.37
N ALA A 71 2.83 -0.07 -22.41
CA ALA A 71 2.34 0.89 -21.43
C ALA A 71 2.06 2.24 -22.09
N ASP A 72 0.78 2.65 -22.05
CA ASP A 72 0.36 3.97 -22.48
C ASP A 72 0.73 5.04 -21.42
N GLU A 73 0.53 6.31 -21.76
CA GLU A 73 0.85 7.43 -20.87
C GLU A 73 0.08 7.36 -19.54
N THR A 74 -1.16 6.85 -19.57
CA THR A 74 -2.02 6.68 -18.39
C THR A 74 -1.41 5.67 -17.41
N ALA A 75 -1.00 4.50 -17.91
CA ALA A 75 -0.36 3.47 -17.11
C ALA A 75 0.98 3.95 -16.53
N GLY A 76 1.79 4.64 -17.34
CA GLY A 76 3.07 5.21 -16.90
C GLY A 76 2.92 6.26 -15.79
N ARG A 77 1.95 7.17 -15.92
CA ARG A 77 1.64 8.17 -14.89
C ARG A 77 1.16 7.50 -13.60
N ALA A 78 0.22 6.56 -13.70
CA ALA A 78 -0.30 5.84 -12.53
C ALA A 78 0.79 5.04 -11.79
N LEU A 79 1.72 4.38 -12.50
CA LEU A 79 2.85 3.71 -11.85
C LEU A 79 3.81 4.69 -11.16
N THR A 80 3.99 5.87 -11.75
CA THR A 80 4.80 6.94 -11.13
C THR A 80 4.16 7.42 -9.83
N ASP A 81 2.85 7.70 -9.84
CA ASP A 81 2.10 8.10 -8.65
C ASP A 81 2.12 7.01 -7.56
N ALA A 82 2.01 5.74 -7.97
CA ALA A 82 2.15 4.61 -7.06
C ALA A 82 3.56 4.55 -6.41
N ALA A 83 4.61 4.79 -7.19
CA ALA A 83 5.99 4.82 -6.70
C ALA A 83 6.24 6.00 -5.74
N GLU A 84 5.63 7.16 -5.99
CA GLU A 84 5.64 8.30 -5.05
C GLU A 84 4.93 7.95 -3.75
N CYS A 85 3.74 7.36 -3.81
CA CYS A 85 3.01 6.90 -2.64
C CYS A 85 3.84 5.90 -1.81
N HIS A 86 4.56 4.98 -2.47
CA HIS A 86 5.41 4.03 -1.78
C HIS A 86 6.61 4.69 -1.08
N ARG A 87 7.27 5.67 -1.72
CA ARG A 87 8.33 6.47 -1.08
C ARG A 87 7.79 7.23 0.13
N ALA A 88 6.64 7.88 -0.02
CA ALA A 88 5.99 8.64 1.05
C ALA A 88 5.56 7.74 2.21
N ALA A 89 4.93 6.60 1.93
CA ALA A 89 4.51 5.63 2.94
C ALA A 89 5.72 5.09 3.73
N ARG A 90 6.84 4.80 3.03
CA ARG A 90 8.08 4.36 3.68
C ARG A 90 8.66 5.44 4.61
N ALA A 91 8.68 6.70 4.17
CA ALA A 91 9.16 7.80 5.00
C ALA A 91 8.29 7.99 6.26
N LEU A 92 6.97 7.99 6.09
CA LEU A 92 6.01 8.08 7.19
C LEU A 92 6.17 6.92 8.18
N LEU A 93 6.35 5.69 7.69
CA LEU A 93 6.55 4.51 8.53
C LEU A 93 7.82 4.63 9.38
N ALA A 94 8.92 5.14 8.80
CA ALA A 94 10.19 5.30 9.51
C ALA A 94 10.11 6.35 10.64
N GLU A 95 9.30 7.39 10.46
CA GLU A 95 9.10 8.47 11.43
C GLU A 95 8.01 8.18 12.47
N ALA A 96 7.05 7.29 12.17
CA ALA A 96 5.91 6.99 13.03
C ALA A 96 6.33 6.43 14.40
N ARG A 97 5.69 6.93 15.46
CA ARG A 97 5.84 6.45 16.85
C ARG A 97 4.51 6.19 17.54
N THR A 98 3.40 6.50 16.89
CA THR A 98 2.04 6.37 17.43
C THR A 98 1.14 5.61 16.47
N ALA A 99 0.09 4.96 17.00
CA ALA A 99 -0.87 4.20 16.19
C ALA A 99 -1.47 5.04 15.04
N ALA A 100 -1.83 6.30 15.29
CA ALA A 100 -2.38 7.19 14.28
C ALA A 100 -1.40 7.55 13.15
N GLU A 101 -0.10 7.63 13.46
CA GLU A 101 0.95 7.86 12.46
C GLU A 101 1.17 6.61 11.60
N TYR A 102 1.17 5.41 12.22
CA TYR A 102 1.19 4.15 11.48
C TYR A 102 -0.04 4.01 10.57
N GLU A 103 -1.24 4.35 11.05
CA GLU A 103 -2.46 4.39 10.22
C GLU A 103 -2.36 5.38 9.05
N ARG A 104 -1.65 6.50 9.22
CA ARG A 104 -1.37 7.42 8.11
C ARG A 104 -0.50 6.75 7.05
N ALA A 105 0.56 6.06 7.45
CA ALA A 105 1.40 5.29 6.53
C ALA A 105 0.61 4.18 5.81
N THR A 106 -0.26 3.46 6.53
CA THR A 106 -1.20 2.47 5.97
C THR A 106 -2.08 3.07 4.88
N ARG A 107 -2.73 4.22 5.14
CA ARG A 107 -3.58 4.89 4.14
C ARG A 107 -2.81 5.33 2.90
N THR A 108 -1.59 5.85 3.08
CA THR A 108 -0.72 6.21 1.95
C THR A 108 -0.33 4.99 1.12
N ALA A 109 -0.03 3.85 1.75
CA ALA A 109 0.25 2.61 1.01
C ALA A 109 -0.97 2.08 0.24
N GLN A 110 -2.17 2.21 0.81
CA GLN A 110 -3.42 1.83 0.13
C GLN A 110 -3.73 2.73 -1.08
N GLU A 111 -3.41 4.03 -1.01
CA GLU A 111 -3.48 4.93 -2.18
C GLU A 111 -2.55 4.45 -3.30
N GLY A 112 -1.31 4.10 -2.98
CA GLY A 112 -0.37 3.55 -3.96
C GLY A 112 -0.93 2.29 -4.65
N LEU A 113 -1.62 1.42 -3.91
CA LEU A 113 -2.26 0.23 -4.49
C LEU A 113 -3.43 0.56 -5.42
N ARG A 114 -4.17 1.65 -5.18
CA ARG A 114 -5.18 2.13 -6.12
C ARG A 114 -4.52 2.59 -7.43
N HIS A 115 -3.43 3.34 -7.36
CA HIS A 115 -2.68 3.75 -8.54
C HIS A 115 -2.12 2.55 -9.32
N VAL A 116 -1.62 1.52 -8.64
CA VAL A 116 -1.21 0.28 -9.31
C VAL A 116 -2.39 -0.40 -10.01
N ARG A 117 -3.58 -0.39 -9.40
CA ARG A 117 -4.78 -0.92 -10.04
C ARG A 117 -5.15 -0.14 -11.29
N THR A 118 -5.17 1.19 -11.22
CA THR A 118 -5.42 2.06 -12.39
C THR A 118 -4.41 1.77 -13.51
N ALA A 119 -3.14 1.57 -13.17
CA ALA A 119 -2.12 1.19 -14.15
C ALA A 119 -2.42 -0.17 -14.80
N ARG A 120 -2.80 -1.18 -14.01
CA ARG A 120 -3.15 -2.52 -14.51
C ARG A 120 -4.39 -2.50 -15.41
N GLU A 121 -5.40 -1.74 -15.02
CA GLU A 121 -6.61 -1.52 -15.81
C GLU A 121 -6.29 -0.86 -17.15
N ALA A 122 -5.44 0.17 -17.16
CA ALA A 122 -4.97 0.82 -18.39
C ALA A 122 -4.17 -0.14 -19.29
N LEU A 123 -3.38 -1.04 -18.69
CA LEU A 123 -2.64 -2.08 -19.42
C LEU A 123 -3.51 -3.26 -19.89
N GLY A 124 -4.80 -3.27 -19.57
CA GLY A 124 -5.69 -4.40 -19.87
C GLY A 124 -5.29 -5.69 -19.16
N VAL A 125 -4.52 -5.60 -18.07
CA VAL A 125 -4.13 -6.73 -17.23
C VAL A 125 -5.14 -6.83 -16.09
N PRO A 126 -6.14 -7.73 -16.12
CA PRO A 126 -7.01 -7.95 -14.98
C PRO A 126 -6.19 -8.39 -13.76
N ASP A 127 -6.62 -7.98 -12.57
CA ASP A 127 -6.03 -8.35 -11.27
C ASP A 127 -6.34 -9.82 -10.96
N ASP A 128 -5.93 -10.71 -11.85
CA ASP A 128 -5.94 -12.14 -11.66
C ASP A 128 -4.76 -12.44 -10.76
N GLY A 129 -4.98 -12.46 -9.44
CA GLY A 129 -3.99 -12.99 -8.49
C GLY A 129 -3.46 -14.36 -8.97
N PRO A 130 -2.34 -14.88 -8.44
CA PRO A 130 -1.65 -16.07 -8.98
C PRO A 130 -2.56 -17.29 -9.25
N GLN A 131 -3.68 -17.41 -8.53
CA GLN A 131 -4.76 -18.38 -8.75
C GLN A 131 -5.42 -18.29 -10.15
N GLY A 132 -5.65 -17.08 -10.67
CA GLY A 132 -6.29 -16.83 -11.96
C GLY A 132 -5.42 -17.26 -13.13
N GLN A 133 -4.10 -17.04 -13.04
CA GLN A 133 -3.14 -17.49 -14.04
C GLN A 133 -3.03 -19.02 -14.09
N VAL A 134 -3.02 -19.69 -12.94
CA VAL A 134 -3.03 -21.17 -12.86
C VAL A 134 -4.34 -21.74 -13.41
N ARG A 135 -5.48 -21.09 -13.12
CA ARG A 135 -6.78 -21.47 -13.68
C ARG A 135 -6.80 -21.36 -15.20
N GLN A 136 -6.31 -20.27 -15.78
CA GLN A 136 -6.29 -20.08 -17.23
C GLN A 136 -5.36 -21.08 -17.92
N ALA A 137 -4.14 -21.29 -17.40
CA ALA A 137 -3.21 -22.28 -17.93
C ALA A 137 -3.82 -23.70 -17.89
N PHE A 138 -4.52 -24.05 -16.81
CA PHE A 138 -5.21 -25.33 -16.70
C PHE A 138 -6.38 -25.46 -17.70
N GLN A 139 -7.13 -24.36 -17.92
CA GLN A 139 -8.24 -24.33 -18.88
C GLN A 139 -7.74 -24.49 -20.32
N GLU A 140 -6.63 -23.84 -20.68
CA GLU A 140 -6.02 -23.96 -22.01
C GLU A 140 -5.51 -25.38 -22.28
N VAL A 141 -4.90 -26.03 -21.27
CA VAL A 141 -4.47 -27.44 -21.36
C VAL A 141 -5.66 -28.38 -21.53
N LEU A 142 -6.78 -28.15 -20.83
CA LEU A 142 -7.99 -28.95 -20.97
C LEU A 142 -8.69 -28.75 -22.32
N LEU A 143 -8.69 -27.54 -22.87
CA LEU A 143 -9.24 -27.26 -24.20
C LEU A 143 -8.40 -27.89 -25.31
N LYS A 144 -7.08 -27.94 -25.13
CA LYS A 144 -6.15 -28.51 -26.11
C LYS A 144 -6.03 -30.04 -26.04
N ASN A 145 -6.27 -30.63 -24.86
CA ASN A 145 -6.13 -32.07 -24.59
C ASN A 145 -7.43 -32.75 -24.13
N GLY A 146 -8.58 -32.09 -24.26
CA GLY A 146 -9.87 -32.66 -23.91
C GLY A 146 -10.13 -33.96 -24.68
N PRO A 147 -10.78 -34.97 -24.06
CA PRO A 147 -11.01 -36.25 -24.70
C PRO A 147 -11.77 -36.03 -26.00
N LYS A 148 -11.20 -36.47 -27.14
CA LYS A 148 -11.97 -36.64 -28.37
C LYS A 148 -13.15 -37.52 -27.99
N ALA A 149 -14.34 -36.93 -27.89
CA ALA A 149 -15.56 -37.66 -27.64
C ALA A 149 -15.68 -38.70 -28.75
N THR A 150 -15.25 -39.92 -28.45
CA THR A 150 -15.47 -41.07 -29.31
C THR A 150 -16.95 -41.32 -29.18
N VAL A 151 -17.70 -40.76 -30.12
CA VAL A 151 -19.09 -41.08 -30.36
C VAL A 151 -19.09 -42.55 -30.76
N ILE A 152 -19.15 -43.45 -29.78
CA ILE A 152 -19.46 -44.85 -30.02
C ILE A 152 -20.96 -44.86 -30.30
N SER A 153 -21.29 -44.80 -31.58
CA SER A 153 -22.59 -45.11 -32.15
C SER A 153 -23.00 -46.51 -31.69
N ALA A 154 -23.78 -46.59 -30.63
CA ALA A 154 -24.52 -47.82 -30.31
C ALA A 154 -25.74 -47.85 -31.21
N GLN A 155 -25.60 -48.55 -32.34
CA GLN A 155 -26.73 -49.16 -33.03
C GLN A 155 -27.42 -50.12 -32.07
N LEU A 156 -28.68 -49.82 -31.73
CA LEU A 156 -29.73 -50.81 -31.47
C LEU A 156 -31.06 -50.24 -31.94
#